data_AF-A0A966FLP6-F1
#
_entry.id   AF-A0A966FLP6-F1
#
_cell.length_a   1.000
_cell.length_b   1.000
_cell.length_c   1.000
_cell.angle_alpha   90.00
_cell.angle_beta   90.00
_cell.angle_gamma   90.00
#
_symmetry.space_group_name_H-M   'P 1'
#
loop_
_entity.id
_entity.type
_entity.pdbx_description
1 polymer ?
#
loop_
_entity_poly.entity_id
_entity_poly.type
_entity_poly.pdbx_seq_one_letter_code
_entity_poly.pdbx_strand_id
1 'polypeptide(L)'
;MKFLSKLSLACVFLFVYSCNNPDLFDNFFNHHDDDHEQNDHINFQYKSTISVGGEGASEISAYDAKSKRLFVVNVELHQISVFNISNIDSPMEETPIVLGTGSPNSVAVNKGLLAIAVEADPKQNLGSILVYDATSLTMLHSYQVGALPDMVTFSPNGQYIVSA
;
A
#
# COMPACT_ATOMS: atom_id res chain seq x y z
N MET A 1 3.70 -7.41 78.08
CA MET A 1 5.06 -7.84 78.48
C MET A 1 5.52 -8.85 77.45
N LYS A 2 6.46 -8.47 76.56
CA LYS A 2 7.89 -8.89 76.55
C LYS A 2 8.03 -10.32 75.98
N PHE A 3 8.77 -10.64 74.91
CA PHE A 3 9.99 -10.08 74.32
C PHE A 3 10.17 -10.52 72.84
N LEU A 4 10.81 -9.66 72.04
CA LEU A 4 11.46 -9.98 70.75
C LEU A 4 12.74 -10.81 70.94
N SER A 5 13.13 -11.60 69.91
CA SER A 5 14.54 -11.85 69.51
C SER A 5 14.63 -12.67 68.20
N LYS A 6 14.80 -12.03 67.03
CA LYS A 6 15.98 -12.05 66.12
C LYS A 6 16.42 -13.38 65.47
N LEU A 7 16.16 -13.46 64.15
CA LEU A 7 17.11 -13.59 63.02
C LEU A 7 18.16 -14.74 62.99
N SER A 8 18.02 -15.66 62.02
CA SER A 8 19.09 -16.17 61.12
C SER A 8 18.44 -17.07 60.03
N LEU A 9 18.24 -16.60 58.80
CA LEU A 9 19.08 -16.86 57.62
C LEU A 9 19.38 -18.36 57.35
N ALA A 10 18.73 -18.96 56.35
CA ALA A 10 19.41 -19.70 55.25
C ALA A 10 18.42 -20.44 54.31
N CYS A 11 18.63 -20.21 53.01
CA CYS A 11 18.49 -21.12 51.88
C CYS A 11 17.10 -21.68 51.51
N VAL A 12 16.47 -20.93 50.60
CA VAL A 12 15.70 -21.44 49.45
C VAL A 12 16.48 -22.55 48.75
N PHE A 13 15.96 -23.78 48.76
CA PHE A 13 16.23 -24.83 47.78
C PHE A 13 15.13 -25.91 47.91
N LEU A 14 13.95 -25.64 47.36
CA LEU A 14 12.99 -26.70 47.06
C LEU A 14 13.25 -27.16 45.62
N PHE A 15 14.15 -28.14 45.52
CA PHE A 15 14.33 -28.96 44.33
C PHE A 15 13.02 -29.69 44.03
N VAL A 16 12.54 -29.48 42.82
CA VAL A 16 11.51 -30.23 42.12
C VAL A 16 11.79 -31.73 42.16
N TYR A 17 10.90 -32.51 42.79
CA TYR A 17 10.83 -33.95 42.56
C TYR A 17 9.92 -34.21 41.36
N SER A 18 10.56 -34.66 40.30
CA SER A 18 10.03 -35.06 39.01
C SER A 18 9.07 -36.25 39.12
N CYS A 19 7.91 -36.14 38.48
CA CYS A 19 7.02 -37.27 38.21
C CYS A 19 7.51 -38.02 36.97
N ASN A 20 7.74 -39.32 37.13
CA ASN A 20 8.00 -40.27 36.05
C ASN A 20 6.82 -40.35 35.08
N ASN A 21 6.95 -39.70 33.93
CA ASN A 21 6.29 -40.08 32.69
C ASN A 21 7.33 -39.91 31.56
N PRO A 22 7.96 -40.98 31.08
CA PRO A 22 8.98 -40.88 30.03
C PRO A 22 8.41 -40.45 28.66
N ASP A 23 7.09 -40.39 28.48
CA ASP A 23 6.47 -40.11 27.18
C ASP A 23 5.98 -38.66 26.99
N LEU A 24 6.29 -37.75 27.92
CA LEU A 24 5.94 -36.31 27.83
C LEU A 24 7.14 -35.38 27.66
N PHE A 25 8.36 -35.91 27.65
CA PHE A 25 9.60 -35.13 27.47
C PHE A 25 10.29 -35.36 26.12
N ASP A 26 9.83 -36.33 25.31
CA ASP A 26 10.38 -36.61 23.97
C ASP A 26 9.76 -35.76 22.86
N ASN A 27 8.67 -35.03 23.15
CA ASN A 27 8.04 -34.10 22.20
C ASN A 27 8.31 -32.61 22.49
N PHE A 28 9.11 -32.30 23.52
CA PHE A 28 9.52 -30.91 23.83
C PHE A 28 10.94 -30.56 23.36
N PHE A 29 11.75 -31.53 22.96
CA PHE A 29 13.07 -31.33 22.35
C PHE A 29 13.15 -31.81 20.89
N ASN A 30 12.02 -32.24 20.31
CA ASN A 30 11.87 -32.50 18.89
C ASN A 30 11.07 -31.39 18.18
N HIS A 31 11.14 -30.15 18.69
CA HIS A 31 11.15 -29.04 17.76
C HIS A 31 12.54 -29.08 17.14
N HIS A 32 12.65 -29.71 15.97
CA HIS A 32 13.58 -29.15 14.99
C HIS A 32 13.16 -27.69 14.93
N ASP A 33 13.99 -26.82 15.50
CA ASP A 33 14.13 -25.48 14.97
C ASP A 33 14.49 -25.73 13.50
N ASP A 34 13.46 -25.87 12.65
CA ASP A 34 13.60 -25.55 11.24
C ASP A 34 13.99 -24.07 11.31
N ASP A 35 15.29 -23.84 11.37
CA ASP A 35 15.95 -22.69 10.82
C ASP A 35 15.53 -22.61 9.36
N HIS A 36 14.28 -22.20 9.14
CA HIS A 36 13.84 -21.57 7.93
C HIS A 36 14.81 -20.41 7.74
N GLU A 37 15.85 -20.66 6.95
CA GLU A 37 16.75 -19.68 6.42
C GLU A 37 15.86 -18.65 5.72
N GLN A 38 15.46 -17.64 6.47
CA GLN A 38 14.61 -16.59 5.98
C GLN A 38 15.51 -15.85 5.01
N ASN A 39 15.29 -16.08 3.72
CA ASN A 39 16.07 -15.46 2.67
C ASN A 39 15.70 -13.97 2.64
N ASP A 40 16.34 -13.22 3.54
CA ASP A 40 16.18 -11.77 3.71
C ASP A 40 16.94 -11.00 2.62
N HIS A 41 17.55 -11.70 1.65
CA HIS A 41 18.23 -11.08 0.52
C HIS A 41 17.21 -10.61 -0.52
N ILE A 42 16.68 -9.41 -0.30
CA ILE A 42 15.92 -8.67 -1.30
C ILE A 42 16.93 -8.01 -2.26
N ASN A 43 16.97 -8.46 -3.50
CA ASN A 43 17.80 -7.85 -4.56
C ASN A 43 16.94 -6.92 -5.42
N PHE A 44 17.21 -5.61 -5.35
CA PHE A 44 16.60 -4.63 -6.25
C PHE A 44 17.56 -4.37 -7.42
N GLN A 45 17.06 -4.56 -8.64
CA GLN A 45 17.76 -4.16 -9.85
C GLN A 45 17.06 -2.95 -10.45
N TYR A 46 17.81 -1.86 -10.67
CA TYR A 46 17.32 -0.74 -11.46
C TYR A 46 17.04 -1.19 -12.91
N LYS A 47 15.90 -0.77 -13.46
CA LYS A 47 15.48 -1.09 -14.84
C LYS A 47 15.47 0.16 -15.71
N SER A 48 14.65 1.15 -15.35
CA SER A 48 14.47 2.38 -16.13
C SER A 48 13.99 3.54 -15.25
N THR A 49 14.17 4.75 -15.75
CA THR A 49 13.55 5.98 -15.21
C THR A 49 12.58 6.53 -16.25
N ILE A 50 11.39 6.93 -15.80
CA ILE A 50 10.41 7.67 -16.61
C ILE A 50 10.44 9.12 -16.15
N SER A 51 10.66 10.05 -17.07
CA SER A 51 10.57 11.49 -16.78
C SER A 51 9.13 11.95 -17.00
N VAL A 52 8.35 12.08 -15.92
CA VAL A 52 6.90 12.36 -16.00
C VAL A 52 6.60 13.85 -16.21
N GLY A 53 7.47 14.74 -15.72
CA GLY A 53 7.27 16.19 -15.77
C GLY A 53 8.18 16.94 -14.80
N GLY A 54 7.88 18.22 -14.59
CA GLY A 54 8.56 19.14 -13.68
C GLY A 54 7.87 19.26 -12.31
N GLU A 55 7.69 20.48 -11.84
CA GLU A 55 7.18 20.76 -10.48
C GLU A 55 5.74 20.24 -10.31
N GLY A 56 5.50 19.37 -9.33
CA GLY A 56 4.19 18.74 -9.11
C GLY A 56 3.94 17.47 -9.95
N ALA A 57 4.92 17.03 -10.74
CA ALA A 57 4.99 15.68 -11.30
C ALA A 57 6.23 14.97 -10.72
N SER A 58 6.19 13.71 -10.30
CA SER A 58 5.10 12.73 -10.20
C SER A 58 4.77 12.51 -8.73
N GLU A 59 3.52 12.69 -8.30
CA GLU A 59 3.14 12.46 -6.89
C GLU A 59 2.62 11.04 -6.64
N ILE A 60 1.45 10.69 -7.19
CA ILE A 60 0.80 9.39 -6.98
C ILE A 60 0.75 8.61 -8.30
N SER A 61 1.08 7.31 -8.23
CA SER A 61 1.00 6.39 -9.37
C SER A 61 0.24 5.11 -9.05
N ALA A 62 -0.40 4.55 -10.07
CA ALA A 62 -1.11 3.28 -9.99
C ALA A 62 -0.87 2.45 -11.26
N TYR A 63 -0.63 1.15 -11.09
CA TYR A 63 -0.38 0.22 -12.20
C TYR A 63 -1.59 -0.68 -12.45
N ASP A 64 -2.02 -0.78 -13.72
CA ASP A 64 -3.00 -1.76 -14.15
C ASP A 64 -2.33 -2.97 -14.80
N ALA A 65 -2.42 -4.11 -14.11
CA ALA A 65 -1.80 -5.35 -14.56
C ALA A 65 -2.42 -5.92 -15.85
N LYS A 66 -3.65 -5.54 -16.20
CA LYS A 66 -4.35 -6.02 -17.41
C LYS A 66 -3.86 -5.30 -18.66
N SER A 67 -3.88 -3.97 -18.66
CA SER A 67 -3.42 -3.12 -19.76
C SER A 67 -1.91 -2.90 -19.78
N LYS A 68 -1.20 -3.28 -18.71
CA LYS A 68 0.23 -3.03 -18.51
C LYS A 68 0.58 -1.53 -18.51
N ARG A 69 -0.34 -0.70 -18.03
CA ARG A 69 -0.16 0.76 -17.96
C ARG A 69 0.12 1.23 -16.55
N LEU A 70 1.04 2.19 -16.45
CA LEU A 70 1.27 3.00 -15.27
C LEU A 70 0.56 4.35 -15.47
N PHE A 71 -0.31 4.70 -14.53
CA PHE A 71 -1.01 5.98 -14.45
C PHE A 71 -0.33 6.84 -13.41
N VAL A 72 -0.01 8.08 -13.74
CA VAL A 72 0.76 8.96 -12.87
C VAL A 72 0.13 10.34 -12.81
N VAL A 73 -0.13 10.84 -11.61
CA VAL A 73 -0.59 12.21 -11.40
C VAL A 73 0.46 13.20 -11.88
N ASN A 74 0.02 14.15 -12.70
CA ASN A 74 0.83 15.27 -13.18
C ASN A 74 0.02 16.57 -12.99
N VAL A 75 0.31 17.25 -11.88
CA VAL A 75 -0.34 18.51 -11.51
C VAL A 75 0.08 19.65 -12.42
N GLU A 76 1.35 19.69 -12.85
CA GLU A 76 1.90 20.72 -13.75
C GLU A 76 1.07 20.85 -15.04
N LEU A 77 0.68 19.71 -15.61
CA LEU A 77 -0.07 19.64 -16.87
C LEU A 77 -1.57 19.37 -16.67
N HIS A 78 -2.07 19.38 -15.42
CA HIS A 78 -3.48 19.09 -15.08
C HIS A 78 -4.00 17.79 -15.72
N GLN A 79 -3.22 16.72 -15.65
CA GLN A 79 -3.52 15.45 -16.33
C GLN A 79 -3.07 14.23 -15.55
N ILE A 80 -3.54 13.07 -15.98
CA ILE A 80 -2.88 11.79 -15.67
C ILE A 80 -1.99 11.41 -16.84
N SER A 81 -0.69 11.33 -16.59
CA SER A 81 0.27 10.80 -17.55
C SER A 81 0.13 9.28 -17.61
N VAL A 82 0.17 8.72 -18.81
CA VAL A 82 -0.08 7.29 -19.06
C VAL A 82 1.14 6.68 -19.72
N PHE A 83 1.70 5.62 -19.13
CA PHE A 83 2.86 4.93 -19.69
C PHE A 83 2.55 3.46 -19.90
N ASN A 84 2.81 2.96 -21.11
CA ASN A 84 2.90 1.53 -21.36
C ASN A 84 4.21 1.00 -20.79
N ILE A 85 4.11 0.06 -19.85
CA ILE A 85 5.27 -0.60 -19.24
C ILE A 85 5.26 -2.12 -19.49
N SER A 86 4.67 -2.56 -20.61
CA SER A 86 4.74 -3.96 -21.05
C SER A 86 6.19 -4.43 -21.24
N ASN A 87 7.07 -3.51 -21.62
CA ASN A 87 8.51 -3.69 -21.56
C ASN A 87 9.09 -2.71 -20.52
N ILE A 88 9.45 -3.23 -19.34
CA ILE A 88 9.96 -2.41 -18.23
C ILE A 88 11.36 -1.83 -18.50
N ASP A 89 12.10 -2.37 -19.47
CA ASP A 89 13.39 -1.82 -19.89
C ASP A 89 13.25 -0.66 -20.87
N SER A 90 12.06 -0.46 -21.45
CA SER A 90 11.76 0.61 -22.37
C SER A 90 10.30 1.08 -22.26
N PRO A 91 9.93 1.76 -21.16
CA PRO A 91 8.62 2.39 -21.02
C PRO A 91 8.30 3.35 -22.17
N MET A 92 7.04 3.41 -22.57
CA MET A 92 6.57 4.30 -23.63
C MET A 92 5.41 5.14 -23.12
N GLU A 93 5.50 6.46 -23.27
CA GLU A 93 4.39 7.36 -22.99
C GLU A 93 3.26 7.15 -24.02
N GLU A 94 2.03 7.09 -23.54
CA GLU A 94 0.82 7.05 -24.35
C GLU A 94 0.04 8.36 -24.21
N THR A 95 -1.08 8.51 -24.92
CA THR A 95 -1.92 9.69 -24.80
C THR A 95 -2.39 9.89 -23.35
N PRO A 96 -2.14 11.06 -22.73
CA PRO A 96 -2.53 11.32 -21.35
C PRO A 96 -4.04 11.52 -21.22
N ILE A 97 -4.54 11.40 -19.98
CA ILE A 97 -5.90 11.78 -19.62
C ILE A 97 -5.88 13.24 -19.16
N VAL A 98 -6.18 14.16 -20.06
CA VAL A 98 -6.26 15.60 -19.76
C VAL A 98 -7.57 15.89 -19.03
N LEU A 99 -7.48 16.61 -17.90
CA LEU A 99 -8.66 17.02 -17.15
C LEU A 99 -9.21 18.33 -17.73
N GLY A 100 -10.53 18.40 -17.92
CA GLY A 100 -11.18 19.61 -18.45
C GLY A 100 -11.31 20.73 -17.41
N THR A 101 -11.42 20.38 -16.12
CA THR A 101 -11.48 21.31 -14.99
C THR A 101 -10.86 20.66 -13.76
N GLY A 102 -10.30 21.48 -12.87
CA GLY A 102 -9.71 21.00 -11.62
C GLY A 102 -8.28 20.47 -11.79
N SER A 103 -7.76 19.85 -10.74
CA SER A 103 -6.42 19.27 -10.71
C SER A 103 -6.45 17.84 -10.14
N PRO A 104 -5.66 16.89 -10.65
CA PRO A 104 -5.62 15.55 -10.08
C PRO A 104 -4.78 15.53 -8.80
N ASN A 105 -5.28 14.88 -7.75
CA ASN A 105 -4.52 14.66 -6.51
C ASN A 105 -4.13 13.20 -6.33
N SER A 106 -4.95 12.24 -6.80
CA SER A 106 -4.70 10.82 -6.57
C SER A 106 -5.27 9.93 -7.66
N VAL A 107 -4.66 8.76 -7.82
CA VAL A 107 -5.13 7.69 -8.72
C VAL A 107 -5.11 6.34 -8.03
N ALA A 108 -6.08 5.49 -8.36
CA ALA A 108 -6.11 4.09 -7.95
C ALA A 108 -6.61 3.22 -9.09
N VAL A 109 -6.19 1.95 -9.10
CA VAL A 109 -6.64 0.96 -10.10
C VAL A 109 -7.22 -0.27 -9.42
N ASN A 110 -8.31 -0.81 -9.97
CA ASN A 110 -8.85 -2.12 -9.58
C ASN A 110 -9.52 -2.79 -10.78
N LYS A 111 -9.10 -4.03 -11.10
CA LYS A 111 -9.73 -4.88 -12.14
C LYS A 111 -9.98 -4.18 -13.49
N GLY A 112 -9.03 -3.35 -13.94
CA GLY A 112 -9.14 -2.62 -15.22
C GLY A 112 -9.92 -1.31 -15.14
N LEU A 113 -10.33 -0.87 -13.96
CA LEU A 113 -10.86 0.48 -13.71
C LEU A 113 -9.76 1.37 -13.14
N LEU A 114 -9.75 2.63 -13.56
CA LEU A 114 -8.94 3.70 -12.98
C LEU A 114 -9.89 4.69 -12.29
N ALA A 115 -9.65 5.00 -11.02
CA ALA A 115 -10.29 6.11 -10.33
C ALA A 115 -9.29 7.26 -10.15
N ILE A 116 -9.76 8.50 -10.32
CA ILE A 116 -8.96 9.72 -10.22
C ILE A 116 -9.67 10.67 -9.25
N ALA A 117 -8.97 11.10 -8.19
CA ALA A 117 -9.43 12.19 -7.32
C ALA A 117 -9.05 13.53 -7.95
N VAL A 118 -10.04 14.41 -8.13
CA VAL A 118 -9.87 15.71 -8.76
C VAL A 118 -10.40 16.81 -7.85
N GLU A 119 -9.52 17.71 -7.43
CA GLU A 119 -9.89 18.95 -6.74
C GLU A 119 -10.51 19.98 -7.69
N ALA A 120 -11.41 20.81 -7.16
CA ALA A 120 -11.95 21.96 -7.88
C ALA A 120 -11.06 23.20 -7.69
N ASP A 121 -11.32 24.25 -8.48
CA ASP A 121 -10.75 25.57 -8.28
C ASP A 121 -11.88 26.59 -7.98
N PRO A 122 -11.89 27.26 -6.82
CA PRO A 122 -11.02 27.05 -5.66
C PRO A 122 -11.21 25.68 -4.99
N LYS A 123 -10.18 25.21 -4.28
CA LYS A 123 -10.11 23.87 -3.62
C LYS A 123 -11.24 23.58 -2.63
N GLN A 124 -11.90 24.61 -2.10
CA GLN A 124 -13.04 24.50 -1.18
C GLN A 124 -14.36 24.12 -1.87
N ASN A 125 -14.42 24.25 -3.20
CA ASN A 125 -15.56 23.77 -3.97
C ASN A 125 -15.59 22.24 -4.00
N LEU A 126 -16.76 21.68 -4.26
CA LEU A 126 -16.96 20.24 -4.39
C LEU A 126 -16.05 19.69 -5.51
N GLY A 127 -15.22 18.71 -5.16
CA GLY A 127 -14.39 17.99 -6.11
C GLY A 127 -15.13 16.83 -6.78
N SER A 128 -14.37 15.97 -7.46
CA SER A 128 -14.94 14.79 -8.11
C SER A 128 -14.02 13.58 -8.04
N ILE A 129 -14.63 12.40 -8.06
CA ILE A 129 -13.96 11.15 -8.45
C ILE A 129 -14.38 10.81 -9.87
N LEU A 130 -13.42 10.75 -10.78
CA LEU A 130 -13.63 10.30 -12.16
C LEU A 130 -13.23 8.83 -12.27
N VAL A 131 -14.05 8.02 -12.94
CA VAL A 131 -13.78 6.60 -13.18
C VAL A 131 -13.63 6.37 -14.67
N TYR A 132 -12.53 5.75 -15.08
CA TYR A 132 -12.18 5.42 -16.45
C TYR A 132 -12.01 3.91 -16.62
N ASP A 133 -12.23 3.42 -17.83
CA ASP A 133 -11.70 2.13 -18.26
C ASP A 133 -10.19 2.27 -18.52
N ALA A 134 -9.37 1.48 -17.83
CA ALA A 134 -7.91 1.60 -17.92
C ALA A 134 -7.34 1.14 -19.28
N THR A 135 -8.12 0.41 -20.09
CA THR A 135 -7.71 -0.09 -21.41
C THR A 135 -8.14 0.85 -22.53
N SER A 136 -9.37 1.33 -22.57
CA SER A 136 -9.82 2.28 -23.60
C SER A 136 -9.54 3.73 -23.24
N LEU A 137 -9.20 4.02 -21.98
CA LEU A 137 -9.04 5.38 -21.43
C LEU A 137 -10.31 6.24 -21.59
N THR A 138 -11.48 5.60 -21.67
CA THR A 138 -12.77 6.28 -21.74
C THR A 138 -13.33 6.49 -20.35
N MET A 139 -13.80 7.71 -20.06
CA MET A 139 -14.50 7.99 -18.81
C MET A 139 -15.82 7.22 -18.79
N LEU A 140 -16.05 6.47 -17.71
CA LEU A 140 -17.25 5.69 -17.47
C LEU A 140 -18.22 6.46 -16.56
N HIS A 141 -17.70 7.05 -15.48
CA HIS A 141 -18.50 7.74 -14.47
C HIS A 141 -17.77 8.94 -13.87
N SER A 142 -18.55 9.87 -13.33
CA SER A 142 -18.08 10.99 -12.51
C SER A 142 -18.98 11.10 -11.28
N TYR A 143 -18.37 11.16 -10.10
CA TYR A 143 -19.06 11.29 -8.83
C TYR A 143 -18.60 12.57 -8.15
N GLN A 144 -19.55 13.45 -7.81
CA GLN A 144 -19.25 14.62 -7.00
C GLN A 144 -18.95 14.18 -5.55
N VAL A 145 -17.91 14.74 -4.96
CA VAL A 145 -17.49 14.48 -3.58
C VAL A 145 -17.30 15.79 -2.83
N GLY A 146 -16.80 15.72 -1.60
CA GLY A 146 -16.48 16.90 -0.79
C GLY A 146 -15.40 17.78 -1.41
N ALA A 147 -15.05 18.84 -0.69
CA ALA A 147 -13.95 19.70 -1.06
C ALA A 147 -12.62 18.95 -1.02
N LEU A 148 -11.74 19.26 -1.97
CA LEU A 148 -10.34 18.78 -2.01
C LEU A 148 -10.20 17.26 -1.74
N PRO A 149 -10.77 16.37 -2.56
CA PRO A 149 -10.44 14.96 -2.44
C PRO A 149 -8.95 14.77 -2.71
N ASP A 150 -8.20 14.43 -1.67
CA ASP A 150 -6.75 14.25 -1.69
C ASP A 150 -6.41 12.79 -2.04
N MET A 151 -7.27 11.85 -1.65
CA MET A 151 -7.10 10.41 -1.85
C MET A 151 -8.28 9.78 -2.60
N VAL A 152 -7.96 8.77 -3.41
CA VAL A 152 -8.93 7.76 -3.85
C VAL A 152 -8.37 6.34 -3.73
N THR A 153 -9.20 5.38 -3.35
CA THR A 153 -8.86 3.96 -3.37
C THR A 153 -10.09 3.08 -3.61
N PHE A 154 -9.86 1.83 -3.99
CA PHE A 154 -10.90 0.81 -4.12
C PHE A 154 -10.90 -0.13 -2.92
N SER A 155 -12.07 -0.54 -2.47
CA SER A 155 -12.20 -1.72 -1.61
C SER A 155 -11.59 -2.96 -2.28
N PRO A 156 -11.10 -3.96 -1.52
CA PRO A 156 -10.43 -5.13 -2.11
C PRO A 156 -11.27 -5.89 -3.14
N ASN A 157 -12.59 -5.96 -2.94
CA ASN A 157 -13.50 -6.62 -3.88
C ASN A 157 -13.91 -5.73 -5.08
N GLY A 158 -13.58 -4.43 -5.04
CA GLY A 158 -13.89 -3.44 -6.08
C GLY A 158 -15.32 -2.90 -6.05
N GLN A 159 -16.11 -3.19 -5.01
CA GLN A 159 -17.51 -2.74 -4.95
C GLN A 159 -17.68 -1.30 -4.47
N TYR A 160 -16.70 -0.79 -3.73
CA TYR A 160 -16.69 0.57 -3.21
C TYR A 160 -15.43 1.32 -3.65
N ILE A 161 -15.62 2.61 -3.89
CA ILE A 161 -14.56 3.61 -3.93
C ILE A 161 -14.61 4.39 -2.63
N VAL A 162 -13.45 4.62 -2.01
CA VAL A 162 -13.29 5.46 -0.83
C VAL A 162 -12.46 6.66 -1.25
N SER A 163 -12.91 7.85 -0.83
CA SER A 163 -12.18 9.11 -1.02
C SER A 163 -12.13 9.86 0.30
N ALA A 164 -11.03 10.58 0.49
CA ALA A 164 -10.75 11.41 1.65
C ALA A 164 -10.12 12.72 1.20
#